data_AF-A0A7X8LJ72-F1
#
_entry.id   AF-A0A7X8LJ72-F1
#
_cell.length_a   1.000
_cell.length_b   1.000
_cell.length_c   1.000
_cell.angle_alpha   90.00
_cell.angle_beta   90.00
_cell.angle_gamma   90.00
#
_symmetry.space_group_name_H-M   'P 1'
#
loop_
_entity.id
_entity.type
_entity.pdbx_description
1 polymer ?
#
loop_
_entity_poly.entity_id
_entity_poly.type
_entity_poly.pdbx_seq_one_letter_code
_entity_poly.pdbx_strand_id
1 'polypeptide(L)'
;MTSPNPSIKPFSNAPPHMSPHATTSFRSLPASLAEAVTRLDIRPRRPVQGRGEGLHRSPEFGASVEFAEYRDYTPGDPLSRIDWAVYARSDRYRVRRFQEETSLRAALLLDTSASMDFHGQGLLSKWEYACQLAAGTIYALVRQGDSATLYATG
;
A
#
# COMPACT_ATOMS: atom_id res chain seq x y z
N MET A 1 -6.67 -42.67 -69.47
CA MET A 1 -7.14 -41.27 -69.45
C MET A 1 -7.93 -41.08 -68.17
N THR A 2 -7.24 -40.74 -67.08
CA THR A 2 -7.80 -40.56 -65.74
C THR A 2 -7.91 -39.06 -65.47
N SER A 3 -9.13 -38.58 -65.26
CA SER A 3 -9.42 -37.19 -64.89
C SER A 3 -9.02 -36.95 -63.42
N PRO A 4 -8.41 -35.80 -63.04
CA PRO A 4 -8.07 -35.53 -61.65
C PRO A 4 -9.27 -34.94 -60.88
N ASN A 5 -9.40 -35.42 -59.64
CA ASN A 5 -10.36 -35.00 -58.62
C ASN A 5 -10.05 -33.57 -58.11
N PRO A 6 -11.01 -32.62 -58.02
CA PRO A 6 -10.76 -31.29 -57.47
C PRO A 6 -10.79 -31.29 -55.93
N SER A 7 -9.63 -31.06 -55.31
CA SER A 7 -9.45 -30.95 -53.86
C SER A 7 -10.20 -29.75 -53.27
N ILE A 8 -11.22 -30.03 -52.45
CA ILE A 8 -11.89 -29.05 -51.59
C ILE A 8 -10.98 -28.75 -50.40
N LYS A 9 -10.57 -27.50 -50.22
CA LYS A 9 -9.85 -27.06 -49.00
C LYS A 9 -10.86 -26.85 -47.86
N PRO A 10 -10.63 -27.39 -46.66
CA PRO A 10 -11.49 -27.09 -45.52
C PRO A 10 -11.24 -25.65 -45.03
N PHE A 11 -12.32 -24.95 -44.67
CA PHE A 11 -12.28 -23.67 -43.97
C PHE A 11 -11.66 -23.87 -42.58
N SER A 12 -10.41 -23.43 -42.42
CA SER A 12 -9.72 -23.40 -41.12
C SER A 12 -10.23 -22.24 -40.29
N ASN A 13 -11.32 -22.44 -39.55
CA ASN A 13 -11.72 -21.54 -38.48
C ASN A 13 -11.06 -22.01 -37.17
N ALA A 14 -9.76 -21.70 -37.02
CA ALA A 14 -9.08 -21.87 -35.75
C ALA A 14 -9.35 -20.62 -34.89
N PRO A 15 -9.82 -20.76 -33.63
CA PRO A 15 -9.91 -19.61 -32.73
C PRO A 15 -8.52 -18.99 -32.52
N PRO A 16 -8.42 -17.67 -32.29
CA PRO A 16 -7.13 -17.05 -32.00
C PRO A 16 -6.50 -17.79 -30.82
N HIS A 17 -5.25 -18.20 -31.02
CA HIS A 17 -4.38 -18.81 -30.04
C HIS A 17 -4.44 -18.03 -28.72
N MET A 18 -5.27 -18.49 -27.79
CA MET A 18 -5.14 -18.11 -26.39
C MET A 18 -3.84 -18.76 -25.93
N SER A 19 -2.76 -17.97 -25.92
CA SER A 19 -1.50 -18.39 -25.34
C SER A 19 -1.77 -18.87 -23.91
N PRO A 20 -1.42 -20.12 -23.56
CA PRO A 20 -1.51 -20.56 -22.18
C PRO A 20 -0.54 -19.69 -21.38
N HIS A 21 -1.01 -18.97 -20.37
CA HIS A 21 -0.14 -18.35 -19.38
C HIS A 21 0.56 -19.47 -18.61
N ALA A 22 1.63 -19.99 -19.23
CA ALA A 22 2.44 -21.08 -18.73
C ALA A 22 3.31 -20.57 -17.58
N THR A 23 3.25 -21.31 -16.47
CA THR A 23 4.15 -21.24 -15.32
C THR A 23 4.17 -19.89 -14.61
N THR A 24 3.40 -19.79 -13.52
CA THR A 24 3.53 -18.72 -12.53
C THR A 24 4.90 -18.80 -11.85
N SER A 25 5.95 -18.38 -12.54
CA SER A 25 7.18 -17.98 -11.87
C SER A 25 6.82 -16.75 -11.03
N PHE A 26 6.85 -16.87 -9.71
CA PHE A 26 6.69 -15.72 -8.84
C PHE A 26 7.82 -14.73 -9.16
N ARG A 27 7.47 -13.68 -9.90
CA ARG A 27 8.43 -12.62 -10.23
C ARG A 27 8.51 -11.69 -9.04
N SER A 28 9.59 -11.81 -8.27
CA SER A 28 9.87 -10.95 -7.13
C SER A 28 10.30 -9.55 -7.58
N LEU A 29 10.13 -8.57 -6.69
CA LEU A 29 10.82 -7.29 -6.84
C LEU A 29 12.33 -7.54 -6.97
N PRO A 30 13.00 -7.00 -8.00
CA PRO A 30 14.46 -7.08 -8.08
C PRO A 30 15.08 -6.34 -6.90
N ALA A 31 16.15 -6.89 -6.32
CA ALA A 31 16.77 -6.38 -5.10
C ALA A 31 17.20 -4.91 -5.23
N SER A 32 17.71 -4.51 -6.39
CA SER A 32 18.09 -3.12 -6.68
C SER A 32 16.90 -2.15 -6.60
N LEU A 33 15.73 -2.58 -7.07
CA LEU A 33 14.51 -1.78 -6.98
C LEU A 33 13.99 -1.73 -5.56
N ALA A 34 14.03 -2.86 -4.84
CA ALA A 34 13.68 -2.89 -3.42
C ALA A 34 14.55 -1.92 -2.62
N GLU A 35 15.88 -1.95 -2.80
CA GLU A 35 16.81 -1.02 -2.17
C GLU A 35 16.54 0.43 -2.56
N ALA A 36 16.30 0.74 -3.84
CA ALA A 36 15.96 2.09 -4.27
C ALA A 36 14.69 2.60 -3.57
N VAL A 37 13.68 1.74 -3.44
CA VAL A 37 12.42 2.05 -2.77
C VAL A 37 12.57 2.22 -1.27
N THR A 38 13.52 1.54 -0.61
CA THR A 38 13.78 1.77 0.84
C THR A 38 14.23 3.20 1.16
N ARG A 39 14.77 3.92 0.17
CA ARG A 39 15.19 5.33 0.32
C ARG A 39 14.03 6.30 0.16
N LEU A 40 12.86 5.84 -0.26
CA LEU A 40 11.66 6.65 -0.43
C LEU A 40 10.85 6.66 0.88
N ASP A 41 10.72 7.85 1.46
CA ASP A 41 9.83 8.11 2.59
C ASP A 41 8.47 8.56 2.03
N ILE A 42 7.42 7.74 2.20
CA ILE A 42 6.09 8.04 1.64
C ILE A 42 5.33 8.83 2.68
N ARG A 43 5.45 10.16 2.62
CA ARG A 43 4.77 11.04 3.57
C ARG A 43 3.36 11.42 3.10
N PRO A 44 2.33 11.25 3.94
CA PRO A 44 1.01 11.81 3.65
C PRO A 44 1.09 13.34 3.53
N ARG A 45 0.49 13.90 2.47
CA ARG A 45 0.33 15.36 2.32
C ARG A 45 -0.71 15.94 3.28
N ARG A 46 -1.60 15.10 3.81
CA ARG A 46 -2.58 15.44 4.85
C ARG A 46 -2.66 14.26 5.84
N PRO A 47 -2.62 14.51 7.16
CA PRO A 47 -2.87 13.46 8.14
C PRO A 47 -4.26 12.86 7.86
N VAL A 48 -4.31 11.56 7.59
CA VAL A 48 -5.58 10.84 7.49
C VAL A 48 -5.99 10.50 8.91
N GLN A 49 -7.12 11.07 9.37
CA GLN A 49 -7.80 10.58 10.58
C GLN A 49 -8.45 9.23 10.25
N GLY A 50 -7.66 8.16 10.31
CA GLY A 50 -8.13 6.80 10.19
C GLY A 50 -8.35 6.22 11.57
N ARG A 51 -9.58 5.80 11.89
CA ARG A 51 -9.87 4.99 13.07
C ARG A 51 -9.24 3.61 12.87
N GLY A 52 -8.03 3.42 13.37
CA GLY A 52 -7.46 2.11 13.65
C GLY A 52 -5.93 2.14 13.74
N GLU A 53 -5.48 1.32 14.68
CA GLU A 53 -4.11 1.05 15.14
C GLU A 53 -3.03 1.13 14.04
N GLY A 54 -1.88 1.70 14.37
CA GLY A 54 -0.70 1.81 13.51
C GLY A 54 -0.17 3.25 13.36
N LEU A 55 1.00 3.40 12.76
CA LEU A 55 2.17 4.00 13.43
C LEU A 55 2.56 5.47 13.13
N HIS A 56 1.64 6.43 12.88
CA HIS A 56 2.00 7.87 12.66
C HIS A 56 1.30 8.84 13.62
N ARG A 57 1.25 10.15 13.36
CA ARG A 57 0.77 11.14 14.34
C ARG A 57 -0.28 12.06 13.71
N SER A 58 -1.49 12.13 14.27
CA SER A 58 -2.55 13.06 13.86
C SER A 58 -2.46 14.32 14.72
N PRO A 59 -2.70 15.52 14.17
CA PRO A 59 -2.72 16.77 14.95
C PRO A 59 -3.99 16.94 15.80
N GLU A 60 -4.91 15.97 15.73
CA GLU A 60 -6.19 16.00 16.41
C GLU A 60 -6.36 14.71 17.20
N PHE A 61 -6.73 14.91 18.46
CA PHE A 61 -6.57 13.93 19.53
C PHE A 61 -7.55 12.78 19.39
N GLY A 62 -7.06 11.63 18.90
CA GLY A 62 -7.83 10.41 18.71
C GLY A 62 -7.42 9.36 19.75
N ALA A 63 -8.20 9.26 20.82
CA ALA A 63 -8.44 8.07 21.66
C ALA A 63 -7.40 6.93 21.67
N SER A 64 -6.11 7.22 21.93
CA SER A 64 -5.13 6.17 22.21
C SER A 64 -5.28 5.67 23.65
N VAL A 65 -5.26 4.35 23.83
CA VAL A 65 -5.57 3.64 25.09
C VAL A 65 -4.33 3.48 25.98
N GLU A 66 -3.12 3.69 25.45
CA GLU A 66 -1.89 3.48 26.20
C GLU A 66 -1.28 4.78 26.73
N PHE A 67 -1.08 4.80 28.05
CA PHE A 67 -0.42 5.88 28.77
C PHE A 67 1.06 5.95 28.37
N ALA A 68 1.51 7.10 27.86
CA ALA A 68 2.90 7.31 27.45
C ALA A 68 3.75 7.82 28.62
N GLU A 69 3.38 8.96 29.19
CA GLU A 69 4.15 9.61 30.26
C GLU A 69 3.30 10.67 30.99
N TYR A 70 3.75 11.05 32.19
CA TYR A 70 3.26 12.25 32.87
C TYR A 70 4.15 13.43 32.52
N ARG A 71 3.55 14.55 32.09
CA ARG A 71 4.24 15.84 31.97
C ARG A 71 3.71 16.81 33.01
N ASP A 72 4.56 17.72 33.48
CA ASP A 72 4.09 18.88 34.24
C ASP A 72 3.14 19.73 33.38
N TYR A 73 2.07 20.21 34.03
CA TYR A 73 1.08 21.08 33.41
C TYR A 73 1.71 22.39 32.95
N THR A 74 1.37 22.82 31.74
CA THR A 74 1.72 24.14 31.19
C THR A 74 0.45 24.94 30.91
N PRO A 75 0.41 26.27 31.15
CA PRO A 75 -0.73 27.10 30.79
C PRO A 75 -1.12 26.90 29.30
N GLY A 76 -2.38 26.51 29.07
CA GLY A 76 -2.90 26.15 27.75
C GLY A 76 -3.23 24.65 27.61
N ASP A 77 -2.77 23.81 28.54
CA ASP A 77 -3.17 22.41 28.58
C ASP A 77 -4.64 22.26 29.04
N PRO A 78 -5.41 21.29 28.49
CA PRO A 78 -6.77 21.04 28.95
C PRO A 78 -6.78 20.51 30.39
N LEU A 79 -7.53 21.18 31.28
CA LEU A 79 -7.67 20.77 32.68
C LEU A 79 -8.26 19.35 32.83
N SER A 80 -9.03 18.89 31.83
CA SER A 80 -9.58 17.53 31.78
C SER A 80 -8.51 16.42 31.73
N ARG A 81 -7.26 16.76 31.36
CA ARG A 81 -6.15 15.82 31.28
C ARG A 81 -5.30 15.75 32.55
N ILE A 82 -5.61 16.58 33.55
CA ILE A 82 -4.96 16.54 34.85
C ILE A 82 -5.32 15.22 35.54
N ASP A 83 -4.30 14.53 36.04
CA ASP A 83 -4.49 13.36 36.88
C ASP A 83 -4.64 13.81 38.34
N TRP A 84 -5.88 13.87 38.80
CA TRP A 84 -6.22 14.27 40.17
C TRP A 84 -5.67 13.30 41.22
N ALA A 85 -5.46 12.02 40.89
CA ALA A 85 -4.91 11.03 41.82
C ALA A 85 -3.38 11.17 41.97
N VAL A 86 -2.69 11.66 40.94
CA VAL A 86 -1.28 12.07 41.06
C VAL A 86 -1.18 13.39 41.82
N TYR A 87 -2.04 14.36 41.50
CA TYR A 87 -2.10 15.63 42.23
C TYR A 87 -2.27 15.43 43.73
N ALA A 88 -3.21 14.58 44.16
CA ALA A 88 -3.46 14.30 45.58
C ALA A 88 -2.26 13.69 46.33
N ARG A 89 -1.29 13.10 45.62
CA ARG A 89 -0.09 12.47 46.20
C ARG A 89 1.16 13.32 46.11
N SER A 90 1.28 14.16 45.09
CA SER A 90 2.51 14.93 44.81
C SER A 90 2.35 16.45 44.85
N ASP A 91 1.13 16.96 45.09
CA ASP A 91 0.79 18.39 45.07
C ASP A 91 1.30 19.13 43.82
N ARG A 92 1.31 18.39 42.71
CA ARG A 92 1.84 18.82 41.41
C ARG A 92 0.85 18.46 40.31
N TYR A 93 0.50 19.45 39.49
CA TYR A 93 -0.36 19.25 38.34
C TYR A 93 0.39 18.47 37.26
N ARG A 94 0.03 17.20 37.09
CA ARG A 94 0.54 16.35 36.03
C ARG A 94 -0.54 16.03 35.00
N VAL A 95 -0.18 16.17 33.73
CA VAL A 95 -1.01 15.91 32.58
C VAL A 95 -0.64 14.54 32.00
N ARG A 96 -1.63 13.68 31.79
CA ARG A 96 -1.44 12.39 31.11
C ARG A 96 -1.20 12.62 29.63
N ARG A 97 -0.07 12.14 29.10
CA ARG A 97 0.16 12.01 27.66
C ARG A 97 -0.19 10.59 27.22
N PHE A 98 -0.89 10.51 26.10
CA PHE A 98 -1.22 9.26 25.43
C PHE A 98 -0.33 9.15 24.19
N GLN A 99 0.09 7.93 23.86
CA GLN A 99 0.91 7.68 22.68
C GLN A 99 0.00 7.60 21.46
N GLU A 100 -0.03 8.63 20.62
CA GLU A 100 -0.85 8.60 19.40
C GLU A 100 -0.13 7.91 18.24
N GLU A 101 -0.88 7.01 17.63
CA GLU A 101 -0.55 6.22 16.44
C GLU A 101 -1.58 6.60 15.35
N THR A 102 -1.12 6.90 14.14
CA THR A 102 -1.89 7.25 12.94
C THR A 102 -1.38 6.41 11.78
N SER A 103 -1.95 5.26 11.49
CA SER A 103 -1.49 4.49 10.33
C SER A 103 -1.99 5.15 9.06
N LEU A 104 -1.12 5.27 8.05
CA LEU A 104 -1.61 5.47 6.71
C LEU A 104 -2.24 4.17 6.22
N ARG A 105 -3.41 4.30 5.58
CA ARG A 105 -4.07 3.20 4.87
C ARG A 105 -4.09 3.54 3.39
N ALA A 106 -3.33 2.79 2.59
CA ALA A 106 -3.25 2.99 1.16
C ALA A 106 -4.09 1.96 0.41
N ALA A 107 -4.76 2.39 -0.65
CA ALA A 107 -5.41 1.51 -1.63
C ALA A 107 -4.78 1.77 -3.00
N LEU A 108 -4.22 0.72 -3.61
CA LEU A 108 -3.68 0.75 -4.95
C LEU A 108 -4.69 0.09 -5.89
N LEU A 109 -4.96 0.71 -7.03
CA LEU A 109 -5.77 0.14 -8.10
C LEU A 109 -4.87 -0.12 -9.30
N LEU A 110 -4.77 -1.38 -9.70
CA LEU A 110 -3.92 -1.85 -10.78
C LEU A 110 -4.79 -2.27 -11.97
N ASP A 111 -4.58 -1.62 -13.11
CA ASP A 111 -5.22 -2.01 -14.37
C ASP A 111 -4.63 -3.33 -14.88
N THR A 112 -5.50 -4.26 -15.28
CA THR A 112 -5.22 -5.57 -15.87
C THR A 112 -5.88 -5.71 -17.25
N SER A 113 -6.35 -4.62 -17.85
CA SER A 113 -6.92 -4.60 -19.20
C SER A 113 -5.91 -5.05 -20.25
N ALA A 114 -6.39 -5.51 -21.41
CA ALA A 114 -5.53 -5.95 -22.52
C ALA A 114 -4.54 -4.87 -23.01
N SER A 115 -4.80 -3.58 -22.72
CA SER A 115 -3.88 -2.49 -23.04
C SER A 115 -2.56 -2.55 -22.25
N MET A 116 -2.53 -3.31 -21.14
CA MET A 116 -1.38 -3.47 -20.26
C MET A 116 -0.32 -4.42 -20.83
N ASP A 117 -0.67 -5.25 -21.82
CA ASP A 117 0.29 -6.08 -22.57
C ASP A 117 1.13 -5.26 -23.56
N PHE A 118 0.88 -3.95 -23.67
CA PHE A 118 1.68 -3.09 -24.54
C PHE A 118 3.15 -3.06 -24.12
N HIS A 119 4.04 -3.31 -25.09
CA HIS A 119 5.48 -3.14 -24.97
C HIS A 119 5.91 -1.86 -25.70
N GLY A 120 6.61 -0.98 -24.99
CA GLY A 120 7.25 0.20 -25.59
C GLY A 120 8.63 -0.13 -26.16
N GLN A 121 9.53 0.84 -26.14
CA GLN A 121 10.94 0.65 -26.51
C GLN A 121 11.78 -0.09 -25.44
N GLY A 122 11.17 -0.40 -24.29
CA GLY A 122 11.83 -1.06 -23.17
C GLY A 122 11.62 -2.58 -23.15
N LEU A 123 12.33 -3.26 -22.25
CA LEU A 123 12.28 -4.71 -22.08
C LEU A 123 11.02 -5.21 -21.35
N LEU A 124 10.31 -4.32 -20.66
CA LEU A 124 9.15 -4.65 -19.84
C LEU A 124 7.86 -4.13 -20.50
N SER A 125 6.80 -4.92 -20.41
CA SER A 125 5.42 -4.50 -20.68
C SER A 125 4.95 -3.43 -19.69
N LYS A 126 3.88 -2.70 -20.04
CA LYS A 126 3.19 -1.81 -19.07
C LYS A 126 2.73 -2.58 -17.83
N TRP A 127 2.25 -3.81 -18.02
CA TRP A 127 1.88 -4.73 -16.95
C TRP A 127 3.04 -4.98 -15.99
N GLU A 128 4.20 -5.41 -16.50
CA GLU A 128 5.36 -5.70 -15.67
C GLU A 128 5.87 -4.47 -14.91
N TYR A 129 5.85 -3.30 -15.55
CA TYR A 129 6.18 -2.04 -14.89
C TYR A 129 5.20 -1.71 -13.77
N ALA A 130 3.91 -1.86 -14.02
CA ALA A 130 2.87 -1.55 -13.05
C ALA A 130 2.92 -2.51 -11.84
N CYS A 131 3.19 -3.80 -12.07
CA CYS A 131 3.43 -4.77 -11.00
C CYS A 131 4.65 -4.39 -10.14
N GLN A 132 5.77 -4.01 -10.77
CA GLN A 132 6.98 -3.59 -10.03
C GLN A 132 6.72 -2.32 -9.21
N LEU A 133 5.99 -1.35 -9.76
CA LEU A 133 5.65 -0.12 -9.06
C LEU A 133 4.69 -0.38 -7.89
N ALA A 134 3.66 -1.19 -8.10
CA ALA A 134 2.71 -1.57 -7.05
C ALA A 134 3.43 -2.32 -5.91
N ALA A 135 4.25 -3.31 -6.25
CA ALA A 135 5.00 -4.08 -5.27
C ALA A 135 5.97 -3.17 -4.49
N GLY A 136 6.71 -2.28 -5.16
CA GLY A 136 7.63 -1.36 -4.50
C GLY A 136 6.88 -0.42 -3.54
N THR A 137 5.78 0.16 -3.99
CA THR A 137 4.96 1.06 -3.16
C THR A 137 4.43 0.35 -1.92
N ILE A 138 3.89 -0.86 -2.07
CA ILE A 138 3.39 -1.67 -0.95
C ILE A 138 4.53 -2.02 0.02
N TYR A 139 5.70 -2.39 -0.51
CA TYR A 139 6.87 -2.70 0.31
C TYR A 139 7.34 -1.49 1.13
N ALA A 140 7.35 -0.29 0.55
CA ALA A 140 7.69 0.95 1.27
C ALA A 140 6.71 1.23 2.41
N LEU A 141 5.40 1.12 2.14
CA LEU A 141 4.33 1.37 3.10
C LEU A 141 4.40 0.39 4.28
N VAL A 142 4.48 -0.92 4.00
CA VAL A 142 4.54 -1.94 5.06
C VAL A 142 5.78 -1.76 5.93
N ARG A 143 6.92 -1.35 5.34
CA ARG A 143 8.14 -1.06 6.12
C ARG A 143 8.03 0.15 7.04
N GLN A 144 7.16 1.10 6.73
CA GLN A 144 6.91 2.30 7.53
C GLN A 144 5.81 2.08 8.59
N GLY A 145 5.29 0.86 8.71
CA GLY A 145 4.20 0.54 9.65
C GLY A 145 2.81 0.88 9.12
N ASP A 146 2.69 1.12 7.81
CA ASP A 146 1.43 1.43 7.15
C ASP A 146 0.77 0.19 6.56
N SER A 147 -0.53 0.27 6.38
CA SER A 147 -1.32 -0.78 5.75
C SER A 147 -1.57 -0.45 4.28
N ALA A 148 -1.53 -1.46 3.42
CA ALA A 148 -1.77 -1.32 1.99
C ALA A 148 -2.68 -2.43 1.47
N THR A 149 -3.62 -2.04 0.60
CA THR A 149 -4.51 -2.96 -0.14
C THR A 149 -4.27 -2.77 -1.63
N LEU A 150 -4.27 -3.88 -2.39
CA LEU A 150 -4.20 -3.86 -3.85
C LEU A 150 -5.50 -4.39 -4.44
N TYR A 151 -6.10 -3.62 -5.33
CA TYR A 151 -7.23 -4.01 -6.16
C TYR A 151 -6.75 -4.15 -7.61
N ALA A 152 -7.19 -5.21 -8.28
CA ALA A 152 -6.99 -5.38 -9.72
C ALA A 152 -8.30 -5.06 -10.44
N THR A 153 -8.22 -4.34 -11.55
CA THR A 153 -9.36 -3.98 -12.39
C THR A 153 -9.00 -4.20 -13.85
N GLY A 154 -9.85 -4.84 -14.65
CA GLY A 154 -9.58 -5.05 -16.07
C GLY A 154 -10.79 -5.59 -16.81
#